data_AF-A0A1H5AT61-F1
#
_entry.id   AF-A0A1H5AT61-F1
#
_cell.length_a   1.000
_cell.length_b   1.000
_cell.length_c   1.000
_cell.angle_alpha   90.00
_cell.angle_beta   90.00
_cell.angle_gamma   90.00
#
_symmetry.space_group_name_H-M   'P 1'
#
loop_
_entity.id
_entity.type
_entity.pdbx_description
1 polymer ?
#
loop_
_entity_poly.entity_id
_entity_poly.type
_entity_poly.pdbx_seq_one_letter_code
_entity_poly.pdbx_strand_id
1 'polypeptide(L)' 'MKKPFIEANDEVGELPGTFFAKATRGRPPLPEADRKQRVNVMLDPDIVARLKAGGKGWQTRLNATLREALGM' A
#
# COMPACT_ATOMS: atom_id res chain seq x y z
N MET A 1 -34.38 -6.46 -4.99
CA MET A 1 -33.61 -5.64 -5.96
C MET A 1 -33.09 -4.39 -5.26
N LYS A 2 -31.81 -4.02 -5.40
CA LYS A 2 -31.30 -2.75 -4.89
C LYS A 2 -31.85 -1.62 -5.78
N LYS A 3 -32.34 -0.52 -5.19
CA LYS A 3 -32.73 0.66 -5.97
C LYS A 3 -31.50 1.17 -6.74
N PRO A 4 -31.65 1.57 -8.01
CA PRO A 4 -30.58 2.23 -8.73
C PRO A 4 -30.24 3.56 -8.03
N PHE A 5 -28.96 3.93 -8.02
CA PHE A 5 -28.48 5.21 -7.47
C PHE A 5 -28.68 6.38 -8.44
N ILE A 6 -29.05 6.08 -9.68
CA ILE A 6 -29.36 7.05 -10.73
C ILE A 6 -30.86 6.96 -10.95
N GLU A 7 -31.52 8.11 -10.89
CA GLU A 7 -32.96 8.23 -11.13
C GLU A 7 -33.27 8.22 -12.63
N ALA A 8 -34.55 8.07 -13.00
CA ALA A 8 -34.96 7.95 -14.40
C ALA A 8 -34.71 9.23 -15.25
N ASN A 9 -34.35 10.33 -14.60
CA ASN A 9 -33.97 11.62 -15.19
C ASN A 9 -32.44 11.78 -15.33
N ASP A 10 -31.65 10.70 -15.18
CA ASP A 10 -30.19 10.71 -15.17
C ASP A 10 -29.56 11.55 -14.04
N GLU A 11 -30.33 11.96 -13.04
CA GLU A 11 -29.82 12.66 -11.87
C GLU A 11 -29.39 11.68 -10.77
N VAL A 12 -28.40 12.10 -9.98
CA VAL A 12 -27.95 11.37 -8.80
C VAL A 12 -28.92 11.63 -7.67
N GLY A 13 -29.69 10.60 -7.30
CA GLY A 13 -30.62 10.68 -6.18
C GLY A 13 -29.93 10.79 -4.83
N GLU A 14 -30.67 11.20 -3.80
CA GLU A 14 -30.12 11.35 -2.44
C GLU A 14 -29.59 10.01 -1.90
N LEU A 15 -28.33 10.03 -1.44
CA LEU A 15 -27.72 8.87 -0.82
C LEU A 15 -28.29 8.69 0.60
N PRO A 16 -28.94 7.55 0.90
CA PRO A 16 -29.48 7.32 2.23
C PRO A 16 -28.34 7.22 3.25
N GLY A 17 -28.59 7.59 4.52
CA GLY A 17 -27.57 7.52 5.57
C GLY A 17 -26.93 6.13 5.75
N THR A 18 -27.63 5.06 5.36
CA THR A 18 -27.13 3.68 5.32
C THR A 18 -26.01 3.45 4.30
N PHE A 19 -25.91 4.27 3.26
CA PHE A 19 -24.81 4.24 2.29
C PHE A 19 -23.48 4.57 2.98
N PHE A 20 -23.47 5.63 3.78
CA PHE A 20 -22.29 6.08 4.50
C PHE A 20 -21.93 5.18 5.69
N ALA A 21 -22.90 4.42 6.22
CA ALA A 21 -22.63 3.43 7.27
C ALA A 21 -21.63 2.33 6.84
N LYS A 22 -21.47 2.08 5.53
CA LYS A 22 -20.49 1.12 4.98
C LYS A 22 -19.33 1.78 4.24
N ALA A 23 -19.28 3.11 4.18
CA ALA A 23 -18.21 3.81 3.49
C ALA A 23 -16.89 3.64 4.26
N THR A 24 -15.95 2.93 3.66
CA THR A 24 -14.59 2.81 4.23
C THR A 24 -13.84 4.10 3.93
N ARG A 25 -13.26 4.72 4.96
CA ARG A 25 -12.45 5.94 4.82
C ARG A 25 -11.03 5.59 4.40
N GLY A 26 -10.44 6.41 3.54
CA GLY A 26 -9.02 6.33 3.14
C GLY A 26 -8.78 5.73 1.75
N ARG A 27 -7.53 5.83 1.28
CA ARG A 27 -7.09 5.19 0.03
C ARG A 27 -7.20 3.66 0.20
N PRO A 28 -7.69 2.92 -0.81
CA PRO A 28 -7.68 1.46 -0.78
C PRO A 28 -6.29 0.92 -0.40
N PRO A 29 -6.20 -0.13 0.44
CA PRO A 29 -4.92 -0.71 0.77
C PRO A 29 -4.24 -1.25 -0.50
N LEU A 30 -2.91 -1.23 -0.49
CA LEU A 30 -2.13 -1.80 -1.58
C LEU A 30 -2.44 -3.31 -1.70
N PRO A 31 -2.55 -3.89 -2.92
CA PRO A 31 -2.74 -5.32 -3.12
C PRO A 31 -1.69 -6.15 -2.38
N GLU A 32 -2.05 -7.34 -1.89
CA GLU A 32 -1.14 -8.17 -1.10
C GLU A 32 0.17 -8.52 -1.82
N ALA A 33 0.10 -8.75 -3.14
CA ALA A 33 1.27 -9.05 -3.98
C ALA A 33 2.30 -7.89 -4.02
N ASP A 34 1.85 -6.65 -3.85
CA ASP A 34 2.71 -5.46 -3.93
C ASP A 34 3.20 -4.99 -2.56
N ARG A 35 2.70 -5.60 -1.47
CA ARG A 35 3.02 -5.19 -0.10
C ARG A 35 4.39 -5.75 0.31
N LYS A 36 5.27 -4.87 0.78
CA LYS A 36 6.51 -5.26 1.45
C LYS A 36 6.18 -5.97 2.77
N GLN A 37 6.79 -7.12 3.00
CA GLN A 37 6.67 -7.83 4.27
C GLN A 37 7.62 -7.23 5.30
N ARG A 38 7.10 -6.92 6.50
CA ARG A 38 7.93 -6.51 7.64
C ARG A 38 8.57 -7.75 8.25
N VAL A 39 9.89 -7.81 8.25
CA VAL A 39 10.68 -8.87 8.88
C VAL A 39 11.61 -8.28 9.94
N ASN A 40 11.92 -9.05 10.97
CA ASN A 40 12.94 -8.69 11.96
C ASN A 40 14.21 -9.48 11.64
N VAL A 41 15.28 -8.79 11.25
CA VAL A 41 16.57 -9.39 10.88
C VAL A 41 17.69 -8.55 11.49
N MET A 42 18.73 -9.23 11.98
CA MET A 42 19.97 -8.60 12.42
C MET A 42 20.96 -8.62 11.27
N LEU A 43 21.60 -7.49 11.00
CA LEU A 43 22.65 -7.33 9.99
C LEU A 43 23.92 -6.84 10.67
N ASP A 44 25.07 -7.14 10.07
CA ASP A 44 26.34 -6.68 10.61
C ASP A 44 26.42 -5.14 10.66
N PRO A 45 27.06 -4.56 11.70
CA PRO A 45 27.09 -3.11 11.90
C PRO A 45 27.71 -2.33 10.74
N ASP A 46 28.74 -2.89 10.10
CA ASP A 46 29.44 -2.29 8.95
C ASP A 46 28.54 -2.25 7.71
N ILE A 47 27.77 -3.30 7.45
CA ILE A 47 26.76 -3.35 6.38
C ILE A 47 25.72 -2.24 6.59
N VAL A 48 25.20 -2.11 7.81
CA VAL A 48 24.21 -1.08 8.16
C VAL A 48 24.81 0.32 7.98
N ALA A 49 26.06 0.52 8.40
CA ALA A 49 26.76 1.79 8.24
C ALA A 49 26.93 2.15 6.75
N ARG A 50 27.39 1.20 5.92
CA ARG A 50 27.56 1.42 4.46
C ARG A 50 26.23 1.73 3.76
N LEU A 51 25.15 1.00 4.09
CA LEU A 51 23.83 1.26 3.51
C LEU A 51 23.29 2.65 3.88
N LYS A 52 23.44 3.03 5.15
CA LYS A 52 22.99 4.33 5.69
C LYS A 52 23.85 5.50 5.21
N ALA A 53 25.13 5.30 4.89
CA ALA A 53 26.01 6.34 4.36
C ALA A 53 25.46 6.98 3.07
N GLY A 54 24.74 6.21 2.24
CA GLY A 54 24.03 6.73 1.06
C GLY A 54 22.77 7.55 1.36
N GLY A 55 22.49 7.89 2.62
CA GLY A 55 21.37 8.72 3.05
C GLY A 55 19.99 8.07 2.90
N LYS A 56 18.96 8.90 2.73
CA LYS A 56 17.54 8.48 2.62
C LYS A 56 17.38 7.38 1.56
N GLY A 57 16.53 6.39 1.86
CA GLY A 57 16.24 5.29 0.94
C GLY A 57 17.17 4.07 1.06
N TRP A 58 17.98 3.97 2.11
CA TRP A 58 18.87 2.82 2.32
C TRP A 58 18.13 1.46 2.38
N GLN A 59 16.90 1.42 2.89
CA GLN A 59 16.06 0.21 2.87
C GLN A 59 15.62 -0.17 1.45
N THR A 60 15.34 0.81 0.59
CA THR A 60 15.03 0.56 -0.82
C THR A 60 16.23 0.00 -1.55
N ARG A 61 17.43 0.55 -1.30
CA ARG A 61 18.69 0.01 -1.84
C ARG A 61 18.96 -1.40 -1.36
N LEU A 62 18.80 -1.66 -0.05
CA LEU A 62 18.90 -3.02 0.50
C LEU A 62 17.96 -3.99 -0.21
N ASN A 63 16.69 -3.63 -0.37
CA ASN A 63 15.73 -4.48 -1.06
C ASN A 63 16.08 -4.71 -2.54
N ALA A 64 16.63 -3.71 -3.24
CA ALA A 64 17.10 -3.86 -4.61
C ALA A 64 18.30 -4.81 -4.71
N THR A 65 19.30 -4.65 -3.83
CA THR A 65 20.46 -5.56 -3.75
C THR A 65 20.06 -6.99 -3.44
N LEU A 66 19.07 -7.19 -2.55
CA LEU A 66 18.56 -8.53 -2.26
C LEU A 66 17.84 -9.15 -3.46
N ARG A 67 17.08 -8.37 -4.23
CA ARG A 67 16.45 -8.85 -5.46
C ARG A 67 17.48 -9.29 -6.50
N GLU A 68 18.49 -8.46 -6.73
CA GLU A 68 19.59 -8.77 -7.63
C GLU A 68 20.32 -10.05 -7.21
N ALA A 69 20.67 -10.18 -5.92
CA ALA A 69 21.33 -11.37 -5.38
C ALA A 69 20.48 -12.65 -5.48
N LEU A 70 19.16 -12.53 -5.53
CA LEU A 70 18.22 -13.64 -5.70
C LEU A 70 17.80 -13.85 -7.17
N GLY A 71 18.31 -13.06 -8.11
CA GLY A 71 17.98 -13.15 -9.54
C GLY A 71 16.56 -12.69 -9.90
N MET A 72 16.02 -11.72 -9.17
CA MET A 72 14.66 -11.16 -9.36
C MET A 72 14.63 -9.82 -10.09
#